data_AF-A0A536DKS3-F1
#
_entry.id   AF-A0A536DKS3-F1
#
_cell.length_a   1.000
_cell.length_b   1.000
_cell.length_c   1.000
_cell.angle_alpha   90.00
_cell.angle_beta   90.00
_cell.angle_gamma   90.00
#
_symmetry.space_group_name_H-M   'P 1'
#
loop_
_entity.id
_entity.type
_entity.pdbx_description
1 polymer ?
#
loop_
_entity_poly.entity_id
_entity_poly.type
_entity_poly.pdbx_seq_one_letter_code
_entity_poly.pdbx_strand_id
1 'polypeptide(L)'
;MASVRAAERYLAVDLGAESGRVLVGTYDGDHLAVEEVHRFANRPVRLPSGLHWDILALLAEVRTGIAAAERRGALTSLAVDAWGVDFGLLDARGALLGNPAHYRDARTDGMLEAAFALVPREEIFEQTGIQFLPINSLYQLLALVRANDSALRVASRLLTIPDLLHYWLSGETACEFTNATTTQCFNPRTRTWAGGLLQRLGIPEHLFPDVLPPGTTLGPLRDETGGTRPTRVVLPGSHDTASAVAGTPLRDMHAAYISSGTWFLVGVEVPEPAITPRTLALNLTNEGGVGGTFRLLRNVMGLWLVQGIRRDLERRGVSTSYEELTQAAVATPPLRSVIDPDAPAFLRADDMAQTIRDFCVANGQPAPDAPGALVRVALEALALRTRWVIEHLEEVTGRAIRTIHIVGGGVRNRLLCQMTADATGRSVLAGPIEATALGNLIVQLMAAGTIASLAEGRELVARSFPLEEFLPVAEPRWQDAYGRFRALLGEAPPPDANLTADRIAINTGGTLWQRFVTKADAIGASVEPAATETAAANVILRPRLPPVCTGTLAERFPTVAERCAGRVGASEPTAPDVVAAVPLAVAETGSVVLAETVPEDYSNQGYRFCF
;
A
#
# COMPACT_ATOMS: atom_id res chain seq x y z
N MET A 1 2.81 49.07 5.72
CA MET A 1 4.10 48.36 5.72
C MET A 1 3.84 46.94 6.17
N ALA A 2 3.79 45.99 5.24
CA ALA A 2 3.78 44.58 5.62
C ALA A 2 5.12 44.31 6.31
N SER A 3 5.07 43.90 7.58
CA SER A 3 6.25 43.38 8.27
C SER A 3 6.78 42.23 7.41
N VAL A 4 7.99 42.38 6.86
CA VAL A 4 8.71 41.27 6.25
C VAL A 4 8.99 40.30 7.41
N ARG A 5 8.14 39.28 7.56
CA ARG A 5 8.40 38.17 8.48
C ARG A 5 9.76 37.59 8.05
N ALA A 6 10.68 37.46 8.99
CA ALA A 6 11.92 36.76 8.71
C ALA A 6 11.56 35.31 8.32
N ALA A 7 12.16 34.79 7.25
CA ALA A 7 11.87 33.45 6.77
C ALA A 7 12.13 32.41 7.89
N GLU A 8 11.14 31.56 8.13
CA GLU A 8 11.20 30.54 9.16
C GLU A 8 11.95 29.31 8.62
N ARG A 9 12.79 28.71 9.47
CA ARG A 9 13.62 27.56 9.10
C ARG A 9 13.28 26.35 9.93
N TYR A 10 13.15 25.23 9.25
CA TYR A 10 12.72 23.95 9.81
C TYR A 10 13.69 22.88 9.34
N LEU A 11 14.04 21.94 10.22
CA LEU A 11 14.99 20.89 9.89
C LEU A 11 14.25 19.55 9.74
N ALA A 12 14.35 18.95 8.56
CA ALA A 12 13.86 17.60 8.30
C ALA A 12 15.04 16.64 8.26
N VAL A 13 14.97 15.58 9.06
CA VAL A 13 15.88 14.44 9.00
C VAL A 13 15.11 13.27 8.42
N ASP A 14 15.54 12.81 7.24
CA ASP A 14 14.92 11.71 6.49
C ASP A 14 15.90 10.54 6.45
N LEU A 15 15.54 9.43 7.10
CA LEU A 15 16.37 8.24 7.20
C LEU A 15 15.78 7.10 6.37
N GLY A 16 16.37 6.85 5.21
CA GLY A 16 16.07 5.71 4.36
C GLY A 16 16.97 4.50 4.62
N ALA A 17 16.66 3.38 3.97
CA ALA A 17 17.38 2.12 4.14
C ALA A 17 18.84 2.13 3.63
N GLU A 18 19.17 2.97 2.64
CA GLU A 18 20.54 3.06 2.06
C GLU A 18 21.25 4.39 2.38
N SER A 19 20.51 5.43 2.75
CA SER A 19 21.06 6.76 3.02
C SER A 19 20.20 7.52 4.01
N GLY A 20 20.83 8.38 4.80
CA GLY A 20 20.16 9.43 5.55
C GLY A 20 20.47 10.81 4.98
N ARG A 21 19.53 11.74 5.15
CA ARG A 21 19.63 13.11 4.68
C ARG A 21 19.13 14.06 5.75
N VAL A 22 19.75 15.23 5.80
CA VAL A 22 19.32 16.35 6.63
C VAL A 22 19.10 17.55 5.72
N LEU A 23 17.88 18.07 5.75
CA LEU A 23 17.43 19.13 4.86
C LEU A 23 16.85 20.30 5.66
N VAL A 24 17.23 21.51 5.27
CA VAL A 24 16.65 22.75 5.82
C VAL A 24 15.53 23.20 4.89
N GLY A 25 14.30 23.23 5.41
CA GLY A 25 13.17 23.89 4.79
C GLY A 25 13.11 25.35 5.19
N THR A 26 12.97 26.25 4.22
CA THR A 26 12.79 27.69 4.44
C THR A 26 11.44 28.11 3.89
N TYR A 27 10.58 28.64 4.75
CA TYR A 27 9.27 29.18 4.37
C TYR A 27 9.29 30.71 4.41
N ASP A 28 8.99 31.34 3.28
CA ASP A 28 9.00 32.80 3.13
C ASP A 28 7.62 33.47 3.32
N GLY A 29 6.58 32.66 3.56
CA GLY A 29 5.19 33.11 3.66
C GLY A 29 4.33 32.76 2.45
N ASP A 30 4.92 32.27 1.36
CA ASP A 30 4.18 31.87 0.15
C ASP A 30 4.73 30.58 -0.49
N HIS A 31 6.07 30.43 -0.50
CA HIS A 31 6.78 29.29 -1.07
C HIS A 31 7.66 28.58 -0.02
N LEU A 32 7.86 27.29 -0.25
CA LEU A 32 8.77 26.44 0.52
C LEU A 32 10.00 26.12 -0.33
N ALA A 33 11.18 26.50 0.16
CA ALA A 33 12.46 26.07 -0.41
C ALA A 33 13.07 24.99 0.46
N VAL A 34 13.76 24.01 -0.14
CA VAL A 34 14.45 22.94 0.57
C VAL A 34 15.90 22.87 0.12
N GLU A 35 16.82 22.79 1.08
CA GLU A 35 18.24 22.62 0.83
C GLU A 35 18.78 21.43 1.62
N GLU A 36 19.44 20.50 0.93
CA GLU A 36 20.19 19.42 1.58
C GLU A 36 21.47 19.98 2.21
N VAL A 37 21.62 19.84 3.52
CA VAL A 37 22.78 20.34 4.26
C VAL A 37 23.75 19.23 4.66
N HIS A 38 23.28 17.98 4.66
CA HIS A 38 24.08 16.81 4.97
C HIS A 38 23.48 15.54 4.35
N ARG A 39 24.33 14.65 3.85
CA ARG A 39 23.97 13.33 3.32
C ARG A 39 25.01 12.31 3.73
N PHE A 40 24.54 11.15 4.14
CA PHE A 40 25.38 10.06 4.61
C PHE A 40 24.80 8.70 4.21
N ALA A 41 25.64 7.67 4.20
CA ALA A 41 25.21 6.31 3.92
C ALA A 41 24.58 5.68 5.17
N ASN A 42 23.47 4.96 5.00
CA ASN A 42 22.95 4.06 6.02
C ASN A 42 23.41 2.64 5.66
N ARG A 43 24.19 2.01 6.53
CA ARG A 43 24.81 0.72 6.27
C ARG A 43 24.47 -0.29 7.37
N PRO A 44 23.82 -1.41 7.02
CA PRO A 44 23.67 -2.53 7.93
C PRO A 44 25.02 -3.10 8.39
N VAL A 45 25.07 -3.55 9.63
CA VAL A 45 26.24 -4.20 10.23
C VAL A 45 25.90 -5.65 10.54
N ARG A 46 26.73 -6.58 10.03
CA ARG A 46 26.58 -8.01 10.34
C ARG A 46 27.42 -8.38 11.55
N LEU A 47 26.76 -8.88 12.57
CA LEU A 47 27.32 -9.44 13.80
C LEU A 47 27.06 -10.95 13.86
N PRO A 48 27.73 -11.70 14.75
CA PRO A 48 27.36 -13.09 15.02
C PRO A 48 25.90 -13.27 15.47
N SER A 49 25.29 -12.23 16.05
CA SER A 49 23.89 -12.18 16.48
C SER A 49 22.89 -11.90 15.35
N GLY A 50 23.34 -11.53 14.14
CA GLY A 50 22.47 -11.19 13.02
C GLY A 50 22.85 -9.89 12.30
N LEU A 51 21.93 -9.40 11.48
CA LEU A 51 22.00 -8.10 10.81
C LEU A 51 21.39 -7.02 11.71
N HIS A 52 22.14 -5.94 11.93
CA HIS A 52 21.72 -4.82 12.77
C HIS A 52 21.88 -3.50 12.04
N TRP A 53 21.14 -2.50 12.48
CA TRP A 53 21.39 -1.11 12.12
C TRP A 53 22.50 -0.51 12.98
N ASP A 54 23.37 0.31 12.38
CA ASP A 54 24.33 1.11 13.13
C ASP A 54 23.68 2.40 13.65
N ILE A 55 22.79 2.23 14.63
CA ILE A 55 21.95 3.32 15.14
C ILE A 55 22.77 4.45 15.79
N LEU A 56 23.94 4.13 16.34
CA LEU A 56 24.82 5.12 16.94
C LEU A 56 25.56 5.94 15.88
N ALA A 57 25.99 5.31 14.77
CA ALA A 57 26.50 6.05 13.63
C ALA A 57 25.42 6.95 13.02
N LEU A 58 24.19 6.46 12.89
CA LEU A 58 23.06 7.27 12.42
C LEU A 58 22.83 8.49 13.33
N LEU A 59 22.81 8.32 14.66
CA LEU A 59 22.72 9.45 15.59
C LEU A 59 23.85 10.46 15.41
N ALA A 60 25.09 9.99 15.22
CA ALA A 60 26.25 10.87 15.00
C ALA A 60 26.08 11.71 13.72
N GLU A 61 25.67 11.08 12.62
CA GLU A 61 25.41 11.75 11.35
C GLU A 61 24.25 12.75 11.44
N VAL A 62 23.19 12.41 12.17
CA VAL A 62 22.08 13.34 12.44
C VAL A 62 22.58 14.57 13.21
N ARG A 63 23.41 14.38 14.24
CA ARG A 63 24.03 15.50 14.99
C ARG A 63 24.95 16.35 14.10
N THR A 64 25.70 15.74 13.19
CA THR A 64 26.50 16.47 12.20
C THR A 64 25.63 17.33 11.29
N GLY A 65 24.50 16.80 10.81
CA GLY A 65 23.55 17.56 10.00
C GLY A 65 22.85 18.69 10.77
N ILE A 66 22.46 18.45 12.03
CA ILE A 66 21.91 19.49 12.92
C ILE A 66 22.92 20.64 13.07
N ALA A 67 24.17 20.35 13.42
CA ALA A 67 25.21 21.37 13.55
C ALA A 67 25.45 22.12 12.23
N ALA A 68 25.34 21.44 11.08
CA ALA A 68 25.44 22.07 9.76
C ALA A 68 24.29 23.04 9.47
N ALA A 69 23.07 22.70 9.93
CA ALA A 69 21.91 23.57 9.82
C ALA A 69 21.99 24.79 10.75
N GLU A 70 22.37 24.59 12.02
CA GLU A 70 22.52 25.69 13.01
C GLU A 70 23.53 26.75 12.54
N ARG A 71 24.62 26.35 11.88
CA ARG A 71 25.60 27.29 11.29
C ARG A 71 25.02 28.19 10.20
N ARG A 72 23.94 27.77 9.55
CA ARG A 72 23.24 28.57 8.54
C ARG A 72 22.26 29.54 9.20
N GLY A 73 21.77 29.20 10.39
CA GLY A 73 21.12 30.10 11.35
C GLY A 73 20.01 29.40 12.15
N ALA A 74 19.32 30.17 12.99
CA ALA A 74 18.36 29.62 13.96
C ALA A 74 17.23 28.82 13.29
N LEU A 75 16.90 27.69 13.92
CA LEU A 75 15.84 26.77 13.53
C LEU A 75 14.62 26.96 14.44
N THR A 76 13.43 26.85 13.87
CA THR A 76 12.16 26.87 14.59
C THR A 76 11.85 25.50 15.21
N SER A 77 12.07 24.44 14.44
CA SER A 77 11.97 23.07 14.90
C SER A 77 12.80 22.10 14.06
N LEU A 78 12.96 20.89 14.58
CA LEU A 78 13.40 19.73 13.83
C LEU A 78 12.45 18.55 14.02
N ALA A 79 12.48 17.63 13.07
CA ALA A 79 11.71 16.40 13.11
C ALA A 79 12.44 15.30 12.34
N VAL A 80 12.31 14.05 12.82
CA VAL A 80 12.95 12.86 12.24
C VAL A 80 11.88 11.91 11.73
N ASP A 81 11.97 11.53 10.47
CA ASP A 81 11.25 10.40 9.91
C ASP A 81 12.23 9.31 9.47
N ALA A 82 11.76 8.06 9.50
CA ALA A 82 12.54 6.90 9.11
C ALA A 82 11.65 5.76 8.62
N TRP A 83 12.25 4.64 8.21
CA TRP A 83 11.52 3.43 7.86
C TRP A 83 10.67 2.89 9.03
N GLY A 84 9.62 2.13 8.70
CA GLY A 84 8.74 1.47 9.68
C GLY A 84 9.33 0.17 10.26
N VAL A 85 8.52 -0.53 11.07
CA VAL A 85 8.71 -1.89 11.63
C VAL A 85 9.88 -2.16 12.58
N ASP A 86 11.01 -1.46 12.45
CA ASP A 86 12.16 -1.70 13.32
C ASP A 86 12.11 -0.86 14.60
N PHE A 87 12.70 -1.40 15.66
CA PHE A 87 12.61 -0.80 16.99
C PHE A 87 13.85 -1.07 17.85
N GLY A 88 14.07 -0.19 18.83
CA GLY A 88 14.99 -0.39 19.95
C GLY A 88 14.23 -0.73 21.23
N LEU A 89 14.84 -1.55 22.08
CA LEU A 89 14.36 -1.85 23.43
C LEU A 89 15.20 -1.12 24.46
N LEU A 90 14.56 -0.38 25.37
CA LEU A 90 15.24 0.37 26.42
C LEU A 90 15.00 -0.26 27.79
N ASP A 91 15.99 -0.18 28.67
CA ASP A 91 15.85 -0.54 30.09
C ASP A 91 15.07 0.52 30.88
N ALA A 92 14.81 0.28 32.17
CA ALA A 92 14.09 1.23 33.03
C ALA A 92 14.83 2.57 33.26
N ARG A 93 16.11 2.66 32.91
CA ARG A 93 16.94 3.88 32.98
C ARG A 93 16.99 4.60 31.63
N GLY A 94 16.33 4.08 30.60
CA GLY A 94 16.35 4.63 29.24
C GLY A 94 17.58 4.23 28.41
N ALA A 95 18.40 3.27 28.88
CA ALA A 95 19.54 2.78 28.12
C ALA A 95 19.10 1.76 27.07
N LEU A 96 19.67 1.86 25.85
CA LEU A 96 19.44 0.91 24.78
C LEU A 96 20.06 -0.45 25.12
N LEU A 97 19.25 -1.51 25.09
CA LEU A 97 19.68 -2.87 25.47
C LEU A 97 20.55 -3.56 24.41
N GLY A 98 20.47 -3.11 23.16
CA GLY A 98 21.27 -3.62 22.05
C GLY A 98 20.93 -2.89 20.74
N ASN A 99 21.79 -3.03 19.73
CA ASN A 99 21.53 -2.40 18.43
C ASN A 99 20.25 -2.98 17.81
N PRO A 100 19.34 -2.12 17.30
CA PRO A 100 18.13 -2.57 16.60
C PRO A 100 18.48 -3.58 15.50
N ALA A 101 17.71 -4.67 15.47
CA ALA A 101 17.83 -5.63 14.38
C ALA A 101 17.37 -4.97 13.08
N HIS A 102 17.97 -5.39 11.97
CA HIS A 102 17.50 -4.99 10.66
C HIS A 102 16.33 -5.88 10.26
N TYR A 103 15.26 -5.29 9.72
CA TYR A 103 14.11 -6.02 9.22
C TYR A 103 14.39 -7.15 8.19
N ARG A 104 15.55 -7.15 7.51
CA ARG A 104 15.97 -8.21 6.58
C ARG A 104 16.71 -9.35 7.27
N ASP A 105 16.94 -9.27 8.57
CA ASP A 105 17.55 -10.36 9.31
C ASP A 105 16.73 -11.65 9.21
N ALA A 106 17.42 -12.80 9.27
CA ALA A 106 16.81 -14.12 9.11
C ALA A 106 16.10 -14.60 10.38
N ARG A 107 16.23 -13.91 11.52
CA ARG A 107 15.58 -14.29 12.79
C ARG A 107 14.05 -14.38 12.72
N THR A 108 13.42 -13.75 11.73
CA THR A 108 11.96 -13.81 11.53
C THR A 108 11.51 -14.95 10.63
N ASP A 109 12.44 -15.78 10.13
CA ASP A 109 12.09 -16.93 9.31
C ASP A 109 11.23 -17.92 10.10
N GLY A 110 10.12 -18.33 9.50
CA GLY A 110 9.13 -19.21 10.15
C GLY A 110 8.23 -18.53 11.19
N MET A 111 8.40 -17.23 11.46
CA MET A 111 7.63 -16.55 12.51
C MET A 111 6.19 -16.24 12.12
N LEU A 112 5.90 -16.11 10.83
CA LEU A 112 4.52 -15.99 10.33
C LEU A 112 3.73 -17.27 10.66
N GLU A 113 4.28 -18.42 10.30
CA GLU A 113 3.70 -19.74 10.55
C GLU A 113 3.59 -20.01 12.06
N ALA A 114 4.63 -19.65 12.82
CA ALA A 114 4.62 -19.76 14.28
C ALA A 114 3.55 -18.86 14.95
N ALA A 115 3.26 -17.69 14.37
CA ALA A 115 2.19 -16.81 14.82
C ALA A 115 0.83 -17.42 14.47
N PHE A 116 0.64 -17.90 13.24
CA PHE A 116 -0.62 -18.50 12.77
C PHE A 116 -1.03 -19.75 13.54
N ALA A 117 -0.04 -20.50 14.05
CA ALA A 117 -0.28 -21.65 14.93
C ALA A 117 -0.84 -21.24 16.31
N LEU A 118 -0.62 -20.00 16.75
CA LEU A 118 -1.10 -19.48 18.04
C LEU A 118 -2.35 -18.62 17.89
N VAL A 119 -2.42 -17.83 16.82
CA VAL A 119 -3.51 -16.90 16.50
C VAL A 119 -3.81 -16.99 15.00
N PRO A 120 -5.03 -17.35 14.59
CA PRO A 120 -5.39 -17.45 13.17
C PRO A 120 -5.05 -16.17 12.40
N ARG A 121 -4.64 -16.33 11.13
CA ARG A 121 -4.25 -15.23 10.24
C ARG A 121 -5.35 -14.17 10.14
N GLU A 122 -6.60 -14.61 10.04
CA GLU A 122 -7.78 -13.76 9.92
C GLU A 122 -7.95 -12.89 11.17
N GLU A 123 -7.71 -13.45 12.35
CA GLU A 123 -7.82 -12.74 13.62
C GLU A 123 -6.69 -11.72 13.80
N ILE A 124 -5.45 -12.07 13.44
CA ILE A 124 -4.33 -11.11 13.44
C ILE A 124 -4.67 -9.91 12.54
N PHE A 125 -5.23 -10.17 11.36
CA PHE A 125 -5.62 -9.10 10.44
C PHE A 125 -6.81 -8.29 10.95
N GLU A 126 -7.82 -8.92 11.53
CA GLU A 126 -8.96 -8.22 12.10
C GLU A 126 -8.54 -7.22 13.19
N GLN A 127 -7.55 -7.61 14.00
CA GLN A 127 -7.00 -6.77 15.06
C GLN A 127 -6.13 -5.62 14.54
N THR A 128 -5.41 -5.81 13.43
CA THR A 128 -4.32 -4.89 13.04
C THR A 128 -4.53 -4.20 11.70
N GLY A 129 -5.16 -4.88 10.74
CA GLY A 129 -5.35 -4.40 9.37
C GLY A 129 -4.07 -4.32 8.53
N ILE A 130 -2.96 -4.90 8.99
CA ILE A 130 -1.64 -4.77 8.37
C ILE A 130 -1.31 -5.98 7.48
N GLN A 131 -0.67 -5.71 6.34
CA GLN A 131 -0.18 -6.71 5.40
C GLN A 131 0.79 -7.68 6.11
N PHE A 132 0.65 -8.98 5.80
CA PHE A 132 1.53 -10.00 6.33
C PHE A 132 2.88 -9.96 5.61
N LEU A 133 3.88 -9.43 6.30
CA LEU A 133 5.27 -9.45 5.88
C LEU A 133 6.15 -9.94 7.05
N PRO A 134 7.15 -10.79 6.80
CA PRO A 134 8.03 -11.30 7.87
C PRO A 134 8.86 -10.20 8.55
N ILE A 135 8.87 -8.99 7.99
CA ILE A 135 9.58 -7.83 8.51
C ILE A 135 8.86 -7.14 9.68
N ASN A 136 7.55 -7.37 9.86
CA ASN A 136 6.74 -6.62 10.82
C ASN A 136 7.24 -6.81 12.26
N SER A 137 7.11 -5.76 13.09
CA SER A 137 7.57 -5.79 14.49
C SER A 137 6.96 -6.94 15.29
N LEU A 138 5.71 -7.31 15.01
CA LEU A 138 5.02 -8.43 15.63
C LEU A 138 5.84 -9.74 15.51
N TYR A 139 6.37 -10.04 14.32
CA TYR A 139 7.17 -11.25 14.07
C TYR A 139 8.59 -11.12 14.61
N GLN A 140 9.14 -9.91 14.59
CA GLN A 140 10.40 -9.58 15.24
C GLN A 140 10.35 -9.78 16.76
N LEU A 141 9.24 -9.43 17.42
CA LEU A 141 9.02 -9.65 18.84
C LEU A 141 8.73 -11.13 19.14
N LEU A 142 7.95 -11.80 18.31
CA LEU A 142 7.71 -13.24 18.45
C LEU A 142 9.02 -14.05 18.36
N ALA A 143 9.95 -13.66 17.48
CA ALA A 143 11.28 -14.27 17.41
C ALA A 143 12.03 -14.16 18.76
N LEU A 144 11.96 -12.99 19.42
CA LEU A 144 12.58 -12.79 20.74
C LEU A 144 11.89 -13.63 21.83
N VAL A 145 10.55 -13.74 21.78
CA VAL A 145 9.79 -14.61 22.69
C VAL A 145 10.22 -16.07 22.54
N ARG A 146 10.28 -16.58 21.29
CA ARG A 146 10.67 -17.95 20.99
C ARG A 146 12.12 -18.25 21.35
N ALA A 147 13.01 -17.27 21.22
CA ALA A 147 14.40 -17.36 21.64
C ALA A 147 14.58 -17.27 23.17
N ASN A 148 13.51 -16.97 23.93
CA ASN A 148 13.58 -16.64 25.36
C ASN A 148 14.62 -15.55 25.65
N ASP A 149 14.62 -14.51 24.80
CA ASP A 149 15.64 -13.47 24.84
C ASP A 149 15.58 -12.70 26.17
N SER A 150 16.75 -12.54 26.82
CA SER A 150 16.86 -11.78 28.07
C SER A 150 16.43 -10.32 27.93
N ALA A 151 16.53 -9.72 26.74
CA ALA A 151 16.13 -8.35 26.49
C ALA A 151 14.65 -8.12 26.84
N LEU A 152 13.75 -9.06 26.53
CA LEU A 152 12.32 -8.93 26.84
C LEU A 152 12.02 -8.92 28.35
N ARG A 153 12.91 -9.51 29.18
CA ARG A 153 12.76 -9.49 30.65
C ARG A 153 13.22 -8.18 31.29
N VAL A 154 14.16 -7.49 30.65
CA VAL A 154 14.79 -6.26 31.19
C VAL A 154 14.19 -5.01 30.55
N ALA A 155 13.69 -5.11 29.32
CA ALA A 155 13.11 -4.01 28.59
C ALA A 155 11.91 -3.44 29.34
N SER A 156 11.93 -2.12 29.53
CA SER A 156 10.84 -1.35 30.10
C SER A 156 9.95 -0.77 29.01
N ARG A 157 10.49 -0.56 27.81
CA ARG A 157 9.81 0.10 26.69
C ARG A 157 10.44 -0.19 25.34
N LEU A 158 9.62 -0.10 24.31
CA LEU A 158 9.94 -0.17 22.90
C LEU A 158 9.84 1.23 22.30
N LEU A 159 10.78 1.58 21.43
CA LEU A 159 10.66 2.74 20.54
C LEU A 159 10.96 2.35 19.11
N THR A 160 10.19 2.90 18.19
CA THR A 160 10.52 2.83 16.75
C THR A 160 11.84 3.58 16.49
N ILE A 161 12.50 3.30 15.37
CA ILE A 161 13.76 3.97 14.99
C ILE A 161 13.70 5.51 15.06
N PRO A 162 12.71 6.21 14.45
CA PRO A 162 12.66 7.67 14.53
C PRO A 162 12.40 8.14 15.96
N ASP A 163 11.55 7.44 16.71
CA ASP A 163 11.23 7.79 18.09
C ASP A 163 12.40 7.58 19.06
N LEU A 164 13.28 6.63 18.78
CA LEU A 164 14.54 6.45 19.50
C LEU A 164 15.47 7.65 19.30
N LEU A 165 15.54 8.18 18.08
CA LEU A 165 16.30 9.41 17.80
C LEU A 165 15.63 10.63 18.42
N HIS A 166 14.31 10.76 18.34
CA HIS A 166 13.56 11.81 19.04
C HIS A 166 13.84 11.79 20.55
N TYR A 167 13.89 10.60 21.16
CA TYR A 167 14.22 10.44 22.57
C TYR A 167 15.64 10.92 22.90
N TRP A 168 16.64 10.58 22.09
CA TRP A 168 18.00 11.07 22.35
C TRP A 168 18.17 12.57 22.08
N LEU A 169 17.39 13.14 21.15
CA LEU A 169 17.45 14.55 20.77
C LEU A 169 16.63 15.45 21.70
N SER A 170 15.53 14.99 22.27
CA SER A 170 14.66 15.79 23.16
C SER A 170 14.74 15.37 24.62
N GLY A 171 15.00 14.09 24.86
CA GLY A 171 14.84 13.46 26.16
C GLY A 171 13.50 12.83 26.44
N GLU A 172 12.52 13.16 25.63
CA GLU A 172 11.14 12.76 25.83
C GLU A 172 10.83 11.55 24.97
N THR A 173 10.02 10.68 25.54
CA THR A 173 9.69 9.38 24.98
C THR A 173 8.43 9.51 24.14
N ALA A 174 8.44 8.96 22.93
CA ALA A 174 7.25 8.96 22.09
C ALA A 174 7.09 7.61 21.38
N CYS A 175 5.86 7.32 20.96
CA CYS A 175 5.61 6.40 19.87
C CYS A 175 4.62 7.05 18.90
N GLU A 176 5.10 7.42 17.71
CA GLU A 176 4.27 8.16 16.77
C GLU A 176 3.32 7.23 15.99
N PHE A 177 2.05 7.64 15.86
CA PHE A 177 0.95 6.89 15.26
C PHE A 177 1.25 6.25 13.89
N THR A 178 1.85 7.00 12.95
CA THR A 178 2.10 6.49 11.59
C THR A 178 3.14 5.39 11.58
N ASN A 179 4.11 5.39 12.50
CA ASN A 179 5.10 4.32 12.65
C ASN A 179 4.56 3.18 13.53
N ALA A 180 3.85 3.50 14.62
CA ALA A 180 3.20 2.53 15.50
C ALA A 180 2.27 1.56 14.73
N THR A 181 1.52 2.07 13.76
CA THR A 181 0.63 1.26 12.93
C THR A 181 1.38 0.27 12.02
N THR A 182 2.60 0.57 11.59
CA THR A 182 3.41 -0.36 10.78
C THR A 182 3.83 -1.62 11.55
N THR A 183 3.81 -1.56 12.89
CA THR A 183 4.34 -2.63 13.74
C THR A 183 3.54 -3.94 13.68
N GLN A 184 2.27 -3.87 13.22
CA GLN A 184 1.26 -4.92 13.38
C GLN A 184 0.97 -5.27 14.85
N CYS A 185 1.30 -4.35 15.78
CA CYS A 185 0.98 -4.46 17.20
C CYS A 185 -0.12 -3.49 17.61
N PHE A 186 -0.54 -2.58 16.73
CA PHE A 186 -1.55 -1.55 17.00
C PHE A 186 -2.92 -1.95 16.43
N ASN A 187 -3.99 -1.72 17.19
CA ASN A 187 -5.36 -1.90 16.74
C ASN A 187 -5.96 -0.55 16.31
N PRO A 188 -6.23 -0.37 15.00
CA PRO A 188 -6.68 0.92 14.49
C PRO A 188 -8.15 1.25 14.82
N ARG A 189 -8.97 0.25 15.18
CA ARG A 189 -10.37 0.46 15.59
C ARG A 189 -10.47 0.99 17.02
N THR A 190 -9.69 0.44 17.94
CA THR A 190 -9.63 0.89 19.33
C THR A 190 -8.62 2.01 19.55
N ARG A 191 -7.78 2.29 18.55
CA ARG A 191 -6.70 3.28 18.58
C ARG A 191 -5.72 3.09 19.75
N THR A 192 -5.44 1.84 20.08
CA THR A 192 -4.48 1.43 21.12
C THR A 192 -3.74 0.18 20.68
N TRP A 193 -2.75 -0.27 21.43
CA TRP A 193 -2.05 -1.54 21.18
C TRP A 193 -3.01 -2.73 21.28
N ALA A 194 -2.79 -3.74 20.44
CA ALA A 194 -3.58 -4.96 20.34
C ALA A 194 -3.24 -5.93 21.49
N GLY A 195 -3.44 -5.51 22.74
CA GLY A 195 -2.99 -6.23 23.95
C GLY A 195 -3.38 -7.71 23.97
N GLY A 196 -4.64 -8.04 23.64
CA GLY A 196 -5.09 -9.44 23.58
C GLY A 196 -4.35 -10.30 22.55
N LEU A 197 -4.02 -9.75 21.38
CA LEU A 197 -3.18 -10.41 20.37
C LEU A 197 -1.75 -10.61 20.91
N LEU A 198 -1.17 -9.55 21.47
CA LEU A 198 0.21 -9.55 21.99
C LEU A 198 0.38 -10.57 23.13
N GLN A 199 -0.58 -10.62 24.06
CA GLN A 199 -0.59 -11.57 25.16
C GLN A 199 -0.61 -13.02 24.67
N ARG A 200 -1.43 -13.34 23.67
CA ARG A 200 -1.51 -14.69 23.08
C ARG A 200 -0.21 -15.12 22.39
N LEU A 201 0.57 -14.16 21.90
CA LEU A 201 1.89 -14.38 21.32
C LEU A 201 3.02 -14.36 22.37
N GLY A 202 2.69 -14.15 23.65
CA GLY A 202 3.66 -14.06 24.74
C GLY A 202 4.49 -12.77 24.73
N ILE A 203 4.04 -11.75 24.00
CA ILE A 203 4.73 -10.46 23.90
C ILE A 203 4.31 -9.59 25.10
N PRO A 204 5.25 -9.08 25.91
CA PRO A 204 4.91 -8.29 27.09
C PRO A 204 4.29 -6.93 26.74
N GLU A 205 3.06 -6.69 27.22
CA GLU A 205 2.31 -5.45 26.93
C GLU A 205 2.95 -4.19 27.50
N HIS A 206 3.70 -4.31 28.62
CA HIS A 206 4.34 -3.17 29.27
C HIS A 206 5.42 -2.49 28.42
N LEU A 207 5.86 -3.14 27.33
CA LEU A 207 6.83 -2.58 26.40
C LEU A 207 6.26 -1.40 25.59
N PHE A 208 4.95 -1.35 25.42
CA PHE A 208 4.33 -0.44 24.47
C PHE A 208 3.89 0.87 25.15
N PRO A 209 4.47 2.03 24.78
CA PRO A 209 4.12 3.32 25.38
C PRO A 209 2.85 3.91 24.74
N ASP A 210 2.35 5.02 25.27
CA ASP A 210 1.26 5.75 24.63
C ASP A 210 1.60 6.21 23.20
N VAL A 211 0.60 6.17 22.32
CA VAL A 211 0.74 6.56 20.91
C VAL A 211 0.34 8.02 20.71
N LEU A 212 1.23 8.80 20.11
CA LEU A 212 1.07 10.24 19.89
C LEU A 212 0.81 10.55 18.41
N PRO A 213 -0.01 11.57 18.09
CA PRO A 213 -0.27 11.96 16.70
C PRO A 213 0.91 12.76 16.09
N PRO A 214 1.03 12.78 14.76
CA PRO A 214 1.87 13.75 14.04
C PRO A 214 1.55 15.19 14.45
N GLY A 215 2.57 16.02 14.55
CA GLY A 215 2.49 17.42 14.97
C GLY A 215 2.68 17.63 16.47
N THR A 216 2.83 16.57 17.26
CA THR A 216 3.10 16.68 18.70
C THR A 216 4.50 17.25 18.93
N THR A 217 4.60 18.33 19.73
CA THR A 217 5.89 18.89 20.16
C THR A 217 6.36 18.18 21.43
N LEU A 218 7.55 17.58 21.39
CA LEU A 218 8.12 16.85 22.52
C LEU A 218 8.82 17.77 23.52
N GLY A 219 9.55 18.77 23.03
CA GLY A 219 10.34 19.66 23.89
C GLY A 219 11.47 20.34 23.13
N PRO A 220 12.37 21.06 23.83
CA PRO A 220 13.55 21.63 23.21
C PRO A 220 14.57 20.55 22.80
N LEU A 221 15.34 20.84 21.77
CA LEU A 221 16.53 20.07 21.40
C LEU A 221 17.54 20.11 22.56
N ARG A 222 18.05 18.94 22.93
CA ARG A 222 19.15 18.78 23.88
C ARG A 222 20.48 19.11 23.23
N ASP A 223 21.38 19.67 24.03
CA ASP A 223 22.76 20.00 23.63
C ASP A 223 22.83 20.95 22.41
N GLU A 224 21.83 21.82 22.24
CA GLU A 224 21.79 22.84 21.19
C GLU A 224 22.99 23.80 21.30
N THR A 225 23.69 24.03 20.18
CA THR A 225 24.96 24.79 20.19
C THR A 225 24.86 26.21 19.65
N GLY A 226 23.75 26.55 18.97
CA GLY A 226 23.62 27.84 18.30
C GLY A 226 22.18 28.31 18.12
N GLY A 227 21.65 29.07 19.08
CA GLY A 227 20.33 29.70 18.96
C GLY A 227 20.06 30.79 20.00
N THR A 228 19.29 31.82 19.62
CA THR A 228 18.70 32.79 20.58
C THR A 228 17.33 32.35 21.09
N ARG A 229 16.75 31.31 20.46
CA ARG A 229 15.51 30.62 20.86
C ARG A 229 15.74 29.11 20.74
N PRO A 230 15.15 28.28 21.63
CA PRO A 230 15.36 26.85 21.58
C PRO A 230 14.68 26.21 20.36
N THR A 231 15.42 25.39 19.61
CA THR A 231 14.84 24.57 18.53
C THR A 231 13.91 23.52 19.14
N ARG A 232 12.67 23.42 18.65
CA ARG A 232 11.69 22.42 19.13
C ARG A 232 11.86 21.08 18.42
N VAL A 233 11.72 19.97 19.13
CA VAL A 233 11.59 18.63 18.53
C VAL A 233 10.11 18.32 18.35
N VAL A 234 9.70 18.03 17.11
CA VAL A 234 8.31 17.76 16.71
C VAL A 234 8.23 16.37 16.09
N LEU A 235 7.17 15.63 16.38
CA LEU A 235 6.87 14.37 15.71
C LEU A 235 6.28 14.64 14.32
N PRO A 236 6.90 14.23 13.22
CA PRO A 236 6.29 14.30 11.89
C PRO A 236 5.35 13.10 11.69
N GLY A 237 4.95 12.82 10.44
CA GLY A 237 4.64 11.43 10.08
C GLY A 237 5.95 10.64 10.17
N SER A 238 6.20 9.97 11.29
CA SER A 238 7.54 9.41 11.58
C SER A 238 7.86 8.18 10.76
N HIS A 239 6.84 7.52 10.16
CA HIS A 239 7.09 6.64 9.01
C HIS A 239 7.39 7.52 7.79
N ASP A 240 8.57 7.34 7.17
CA ASP A 240 9.02 8.06 5.98
C ASP A 240 7.95 8.13 4.87
N THR A 241 7.20 7.06 4.65
CA THR A 241 6.14 7.05 3.64
C THR A 241 4.90 7.83 4.07
N ALA A 242 4.60 7.91 5.37
CA ALA A 242 3.55 8.81 5.85
C ALA A 242 3.93 10.27 5.58
N SER A 243 5.20 10.63 5.82
CA SER A 243 5.75 11.92 5.43
C SER A 243 5.72 12.11 3.91
N ALA A 244 6.14 11.13 3.10
CA ALA A 244 6.08 11.25 1.65
C ALA A 244 4.65 11.51 1.13
N VAL A 245 3.64 10.81 1.67
CA VAL A 245 2.22 11.00 1.32
C VAL A 245 1.70 12.36 1.79
N ALA A 246 2.15 12.85 2.95
CA ALA A 246 1.83 14.20 3.40
C ALA A 246 2.40 15.27 2.48
N GLY A 247 3.63 15.06 1.98
CA GLY A 247 4.30 15.93 1.01
C GLY A 247 3.88 15.71 -0.45
N THR A 248 2.99 14.76 -0.74
CA THR A 248 2.48 14.52 -2.08
C THR A 248 1.30 15.47 -2.35
N PRO A 249 1.30 16.25 -3.45
CA PRO A 249 0.23 17.19 -3.78
C PRO A 249 -1.03 16.50 -4.32
N LEU A 250 -1.59 15.57 -3.52
CA LEU A 250 -2.84 14.87 -3.79
C LEU A 250 -4.00 15.87 -3.75
N ARG A 251 -4.73 15.99 -4.86
CA ARG A 251 -5.80 16.99 -5.03
C ARG A 251 -7.18 16.48 -4.65
N ASP A 252 -7.44 15.19 -4.82
CA ASP A 252 -8.73 14.58 -4.55
C ASP A 252 -8.60 13.08 -4.23
N MET A 253 -9.74 12.45 -3.91
CA MET A 253 -9.84 11.03 -3.56
C MET A 253 -9.77 10.08 -4.77
N HIS A 254 -9.59 10.61 -5.99
CA HIS A 254 -9.38 9.85 -7.23
C HIS A 254 -7.89 9.78 -7.60
N ALA A 255 -7.01 10.19 -6.70
CA ALA A 255 -5.57 10.08 -6.85
C ALA A 255 -5.02 8.91 -6.00
N ALA A 256 -4.17 8.09 -6.61
CA ALA A 256 -3.28 7.20 -5.89
C ALA A 256 -1.88 7.82 -5.77
N TYR A 257 -1.10 7.33 -4.83
CA TYR A 257 0.31 7.66 -4.70
C TYR A 257 1.18 6.41 -4.84
N ILE A 258 2.43 6.65 -5.20
CA ILE A 258 3.52 5.70 -5.21
C ILE A 258 4.71 6.35 -4.52
N SER A 259 5.01 5.92 -3.29
CA SER A 259 6.30 6.25 -2.67
C SER A 259 7.36 5.31 -3.25
N SER A 260 8.21 5.84 -4.12
CA SER A 260 9.12 5.07 -4.97
C SER A 260 10.56 5.14 -4.45
N GLY A 261 10.96 4.11 -3.71
CA GLY A 261 12.31 3.92 -3.18
C GLY A 261 12.73 2.45 -3.20
N THR A 262 13.54 2.04 -2.23
CA THR A 262 13.89 0.61 -2.02
C THR A 262 12.61 -0.23 -1.89
N TRP A 263 11.64 0.28 -1.13
CA TRP A 263 10.26 -0.18 -1.17
C TRP A 263 9.44 0.66 -2.15
N PHE A 264 8.39 0.06 -2.70
CA PHE A 264 7.50 0.70 -3.65
C PHE A 264 6.07 0.59 -3.11
N LEU A 265 5.59 1.68 -2.51
CA LEU A 265 4.34 1.68 -1.75
C LEU A 265 3.25 2.29 -2.61
N VAL A 266 2.35 1.45 -3.13
CA VAL A 266 1.24 1.86 -4.01
C VAL A 266 -0.04 1.90 -3.21
N GLY A 267 -0.66 3.08 -3.09
CA GLY A 267 -1.78 3.26 -2.18
C GLY A 267 -2.67 4.47 -2.44
N VAL A 268 -3.71 4.57 -1.63
CA VAL A 268 -4.62 5.71 -1.52
C VAL A 268 -4.75 6.14 -0.07
N GLU A 269 -5.11 7.41 0.15
CA GLU A 269 -5.49 7.91 1.47
C GLU A 269 -6.98 7.64 1.70
N VAL A 270 -7.31 7.08 2.87
CA VAL A 270 -8.68 6.79 3.30
C VAL A 270 -8.90 7.33 4.71
N PRO A 271 -10.11 7.78 5.06
CA PRO A 271 -10.37 8.33 6.39
C PRO A 271 -10.35 7.25 7.49
N GLU A 272 -10.68 6.01 7.14
CA GLU A 272 -10.82 4.88 8.06
C GLU A 272 -10.15 3.63 7.45
N PRO A 273 -9.64 2.70 8.29
CA PRO A 273 -8.96 1.51 7.79
C PRO A 273 -9.97 0.54 7.16
N ALA A 274 -9.64 0.01 5.98
CA ALA A 274 -10.40 -1.02 5.30
C ALA A 274 -9.96 -2.42 5.78
N ILE A 275 -10.59 -2.89 6.86
CA ILE A 275 -10.34 -4.22 7.45
C ILE A 275 -11.52 -5.14 7.09
N THR A 276 -11.38 -5.90 6.01
CA THR A 276 -12.40 -6.81 5.48
C THR A 276 -11.76 -8.11 5.01
N PRO A 277 -12.54 -9.19 4.79
CA PRO A 277 -12.02 -10.42 4.19
C PRO A 277 -11.39 -10.18 2.81
N ARG A 278 -11.90 -9.21 2.04
CA ARG A 278 -11.33 -8.88 0.72
C ARG A 278 -9.98 -8.18 0.85
N THR A 279 -9.81 -7.23 1.77
CA THR A 279 -8.50 -6.59 1.98
C THR A 279 -7.46 -7.56 2.53
N LEU A 280 -7.87 -8.52 3.37
CA LEU A 280 -7.05 -9.64 3.82
C LEU A 280 -6.60 -10.55 2.66
N ALA A 281 -7.53 -10.94 1.79
CA ALA A 281 -7.26 -11.81 0.65
C ALA A 281 -6.27 -11.16 -0.32
N LEU A 282 -6.37 -9.84 -0.50
CA LEU A 282 -5.47 -9.03 -1.31
C LEU A 282 -4.15 -8.68 -0.61
N ASN A 283 -4.01 -9.03 0.67
CA ASN A 283 -2.87 -8.68 1.52
C ASN A 283 -2.55 -7.17 1.45
N LEU A 284 -3.58 -6.33 1.51
CA LEU A 284 -3.44 -4.88 1.65
C LEU A 284 -3.14 -4.52 3.10
N THR A 285 -2.48 -3.38 3.31
CA THR A 285 -2.18 -2.83 4.64
C THR A 285 -2.92 -1.53 4.89
N ASN A 286 -3.25 -1.27 6.16
CA ASN A 286 -3.86 -0.05 6.65
C ASN A 286 -2.90 0.67 7.61
N GLU A 287 -1.97 1.44 7.05
CA GLU A 287 -1.00 2.18 7.85
C GLU A 287 -1.52 3.58 8.21
N GLY A 288 -1.18 4.12 9.37
CA GLY A 288 -1.64 5.44 9.82
C GLY A 288 -1.09 6.58 8.94
N GLY A 289 -1.90 7.58 8.65
CA GLY A 289 -1.53 8.79 7.91
C GLY A 289 -1.50 10.04 8.78
N VAL A 290 -1.01 11.15 8.20
CA VAL A 290 -1.03 12.47 8.84
C VAL A 290 -2.46 13.01 8.90
N GLY A 291 -2.81 13.66 10.02
CA GLY A 291 -4.18 14.18 10.23
C GLY A 291 -5.18 13.11 10.67
N GLY A 292 -4.70 11.96 11.17
CA GLY A 292 -5.55 10.88 11.68
C GLY A 292 -6.19 10.01 10.60
N THR A 293 -5.77 10.17 9.34
CA THR A 293 -6.18 9.33 8.21
C THR A 293 -5.46 7.98 8.22
N PHE A 294 -5.76 7.15 7.22
CA PHE A 294 -5.07 5.92 6.93
C PHE A 294 -4.61 5.88 5.48
N ARG A 295 -3.56 5.12 5.26
CA ARG A 295 -2.99 4.77 3.98
C ARG A 295 -3.40 3.32 3.73
N LEU A 296 -4.33 3.13 2.79
CA LEU A 296 -4.68 1.80 2.29
C LEU A 296 -3.76 1.52 1.10
N LEU A 297 -2.83 0.61 1.26
CA LEU A 297 -1.78 0.39 0.28
C LEU A 297 -1.32 -1.06 0.21
N ARG A 298 -0.41 -1.33 -0.73
CA ARG A 298 0.42 -2.53 -0.71
C ARG A 298 1.89 -2.15 -0.69
N ASN A 299 2.63 -2.75 0.23
CA ASN A 299 4.09 -2.72 0.20
C ASN A 299 4.57 -3.68 -0.88
N VAL A 300 5.22 -3.16 -1.91
CA VAL A 300 5.84 -3.92 -3.01
C VAL A 300 7.36 -3.83 -2.87
N MET A 301 8.07 -4.93 -3.15
CA MET A 301 9.53 -4.86 -3.29
C MET A 301 9.87 -3.95 -4.47
N GLY A 302 10.47 -2.79 -4.17
CA GLY A 302 10.60 -1.70 -5.11
C GLY A 302 11.87 -1.72 -5.94
N LEU A 303 12.58 -0.60 -5.93
CA LEU A 303 13.87 -0.47 -6.61
C LEU A 303 14.96 -1.33 -5.97
N TRP A 304 14.67 -2.06 -4.88
CA TRP A 304 15.50 -3.14 -4.36
C TRP A 304 15.97 -4.12 -5.44
N LEU A 305 15.10 -4.45 -6.41
CA LEU A 305 15.47 -5.32 -7.54
C LEU A 305 16.61 -4.69 -8.37
N VAL A 306 16.48 -3.42 -8.72
CA VAL A 306 17.47 -2.68 -9.53
C VAL A 306 18.75 -2.41 -8.73
N GLN A 307 18.62 -2.05 -7.45
CA GLN A 307 19.72 -1.91 -6.49
C GLN A 307 20.51 -3.22 -6.38
N GLY A 308 19.82 -4.36 -6.25
CA GLY A 308 20.40 -5.69 -6.20
C GLY A 308 21.17 -6.02 -7.48
N ILE A 309 20.56 -5.83 -8.65
CA ILE A 309 21.21 -6.05 -9.94
C ILE A 309 22.52 -5.23 -10.05
N ARG A 310 22.46 -3.94 -9.72
CA ARG A 310 23.64 -3.06 -9.77
C ARG A 310 24.75 -3.53 -8.82
N ARG A 311 24.39 -3.86 -7.57
CA ARG A 311 25.33 -4.41 -6.58
C ARG A 311 26.00 -5.70 -7.09
N ASP A 312 25.26 -6.56 -7.76
CA ASP A 312 25.79 -7.80 -8.31
C ASP A 312 26.75 -7.56 -9.48
N LEU A 313 26.48 -6.55 -10.31
CA LEU A 313 27.39 -6.12 -11.38
C LEU A 313 28.68 -5.52 -10.81
N GLU A 314 28.57 -4.66 -9.80
CA GLU A 314 29.72 -4.05 -9.12
C GLU A 314 30.61 -5.12 -8.48
N ARG A 315 30.02 -6.13 -7.81
CA ARG A 315 30.78 -7.28 -7.26
C ARG A 315 31.52 -8.09 -8.33
N ARG A 316 31.03 -8.09 -9.57
CA ARG A 316 31.69 -8.73 -10.72
C ARG A 316 32.66 -7.79 -11.46
N GLY A 317 32.94 -6.61 -10.91
CA GLY A 317 33.87 -5.62 -11.48
C GLY A 317 33.26 -4.72 -12.56
N VAL A 318 31.94 -4.75 -12.73
CA VAL A 318 31.22 -3.91 -13.71
C VAL A 318 30.62 -2.72 -12.98
N SER A 319 31.34 -1.60 -12.98
CA SER A 319 30.84 -0.33 -12.44
C SER A 319 29.83 0.28 -13.41
N THR A 320 28.59 0.45 -12.97
CA THR A 320 27.52 1.11 -13.75
C THR A 320 26.69 2.02 -12.86
N SER A 321 26.30 3.16 -13.43
CA SER A 321 25.34 4.07 -12.82
C SER A 321 23.91 3.61 -13.06
N TYR A 322 22.96 4.10 -12.26
CA TYR A 322 21.53 3.84 -12.50
C TYR A 322 21.05 4.41 -13.85
N GLU A 323 21.65 5.50 -14.32
CA GLU A 323 21.33 6.12 -15.61
C GLU A 323 21.75 5.22 -16.78
N GLU A 324 22.98 4.69 -16.75
CA GLU A 324 23.48 3.76 -17.77
C GLU A 324 22.63 2.49 -17.82
N LEU A 325 22.27 1.94 -16.66
CA LEU A 325 21.39 0.78 -16.55
C LEU A 325 19.99 1.05 -17.10
N THR A 326 19.43 2.22 -16.82
CA THR A 326 18.11 2.62 -17.34
C THR A 326 18.17 2.81 -18.86
N GLN A 327 19.22 3.41 -19.39
CA GLN A 327 19.40 3.58 -20.84
C GLN A 327 19.55 2.23 -21.56
N ALA A 328 20.29 1.29 -20.97
CA ALA A 328 20.37 -0.07 -21.49
C ALA A 328 19.01 -0.80 -21.47
N ALA A 329 18.18 -0.54 -20.45
CA ALA A 329 16.82 -1.06 -20.39
C ALA A 329 15.92 -0.48 -21.49
N VAL A 330 16.03 0.82 -21.81
CA VAL A 330 15.31 1.45 -22.93
C VAL A 330 15.60 0.73 -24.26
N ALA A 331 16.86 0.39 -24.51
CA ALA A 331 17.31 -0.29 -25.72
C ALA A 331 16.92 -1.78 -25.80
N THR A 332 16.37 -2.35 -24.72
CA THR A 332 15.97 -3.76 -24.67
C THR A 332 14.53 -3.94 -25.17
N PRO A 333 14.21 -5.02 -25.92
CA PRO A 333 12.83 -5.34 -26.27
C PRO A 333 11.91 -5.44 -25.04
N PRO A 334 10.74 -4.77 -25.04
CA PRO A 334 9.82 -4.76 -23.91
C PRO A 334 9.17 -6.12 -23.64
N LEU A 335 8.75 -6.33 -22.39
CA LEU A 335 7.74 -7.30 -21.94
C LEU A 335 8.02 -8.75 -22.36
N ARG A 336 9.31 -9.12 -22.51
CA ARG A 336 9.71 -10.49 -22.87
C ARG A 336 9.41 -11.50 -21.77
N SER A 337 9.61 -11.09 -20.53
CA SER A 337 9.42 -11.92 -19.33
C SER A 337 8.72 -11.09 -18.27
N VAL A 338 8.04 -11.76 -17.35
CA VAL A 338 7.25 -11.17 -16.29
C VAL A 338 7.60 -11.88 -14.99
N ILE A 339 7.88 -11.11 -13.94
CA ILE A 339 8.16 -11.62 -12.60
C ILE A 339 7.18 -11.04 -11.60
N ASP A 340 6.93 -11.76 -10.51
CA ASP A 340 6.27 -11.20 -9.34
C ASP A 340 7.35 -10.50 -8.49
N PRO A 341 7.36 -9.15 -8.40
CA PRO A 341 8.35 -8.46 -7.60
C PRO A 341 8.28 -8.83 -6.12
N ASP A 342 7.13 -9.30 -5.61
CA ASP A 342 6.90 -9.68 -4.21
C ASP A 342 7.20 -11.16 -3.93
N ALA A 343 7.68 -11.94 -4.90
CA ALA A 343 7.98 -13.34 -4.68
C ALA A 343 9.03 -13.51 -3.56
N PRO A 344 8.85 -14.44 -2.61
CA PRO A 344 9.72 -14.59 -1.43
C PRO A 344 11.23 -14.69 -1.77
N ALA A 345 11.56 -15.25 -2.93
CA ALA A 345 12.93 -15.38 -3.42
C ALA A 345 13.68 -14.03 -3.53
N PHE A 346 12.99 -12.91 -3.76
CA PHE A 346 13.63 -11.60 -3.96
C PHE A 346 13.92 -10.84 -2.66
N LEU A 347 13.25 -11.19 -1.54
CA LEU A 347 13.34 -10.43 -0.28
C LEU A 347 14.76 -10.40 0.29
N ARG A 348 15.45 -11.54 0.19
CA ARG A 348 16.82 -11.73 0.70
C ARG A 348 17.77 -12.30 -0.38
N ALA A 349 17.53 -11.96 -1.65
CA ALA A 349 18.35 -12.47 -2.75
C ALA A 349 19.82 -12.03 -2.59
N ASP A 350 20.71 -13.01 -2.44
CA ASP A 350 22.15 -12.78 -2.40
C ASP A 350 22.67 -12.30 -3.76
N ASP A 351 22.19 -12.90 -4.86
CA ASP A 351 22.46 -12.54 -6.25
C ASP A 351 21.12 -12.30 -6.95
N MET A 352 20.68 -11.05 -6.95
CA MET A 352 19.43 -10.61 -7.55
C MET A 352 19.38 -10.92 -9.06
N ALA A 353 20.50 -10.69 -9.76
CA ALA A 353 20.58 -10.94 -11.19
C ALA A 353 20.37 -12.42 -11.53
N GLN A 354 20.98 -13.33 -10.76
CA GLN A 354 20.78 -14.77 -10.96
C GLN A 354 19.37 -15.21 -10.53
N THR A 355 18.88 -14.69 -9.39
CA THR A 355 17.53 -15.01 -8.88
C THR A 355 16.44 -14.65 -9.89
N ILE A 356 16.56 -13.51 -10.58
CA ILE A 356 15.61 -13.12 -11.65
C ILE A 356 15.67 -14.11 -12.83
N ARG A 357 16.86 -14.55 -13.25
CA ARG A 357 17.01 -15.52 -14.35
C ARG A 357 16.38 -16.85 -13.99
N ASP A 358 16.69 -17.35 -12.79
CA ASP A 358 16.18 -18.63 -12.30
C ASP A 358 14.66 -18.59 -12.15
N PHE A 359 14.11 -17.46 -11.66
CA PHE A 359 12.67 -17.26 -11.58
C PHE A 359 12.00 -17.31 -12.95
N CYS A 360 12.57 -16.64 -13.97
CA CYS A 360 12.04 -16.71 -15.33
C CYS A 360 12.07 -18.14 -15.89
N VAL A 361 13.19 -18.86 -15.75
CA VAL A 361 13.34 -20.24 -16.24
C VAL A 361 12.39 -21.19 -15.54
N ALA A 362 12.26 -21.09 -14.22
CA ALA A 362 11.36 -21.93 -13.43
C ALA A 362 9.88 -21.76 -13.84
N ASN A 363 9.53 -20.58 -14.38
CA ASN A 363 8.19 -20.27 -14.89
C ASN A 363 8.08 -20.42 -16.41
N GLY A 364 9.02 -21.10 -17.08
CA GLY A 364 8.96 -21.38 -18.51
C GLY A 364 9.16 -20.15 -19.41
N GLN A 365 9.73 -19.08 -18.89
CA GLN A 365 9.96 -17.81 -19.59
C GLN A 365 11.43 -17.67 -20.01
N PRO A 366 11.73 -16.89 -21.07
CA PRO A 366 13.12 -16.63 -21.44
C PRO A 366 13.85 -15.90 -20.31
N ALA A 367 15.06 -16.35 -19.98
CA ALA A 367 15.91 -15.65 -19.03
C ALA A 367 16.41 -14.33 -19.64
N PRO A 368 16.37 -13.19 -18.92
CA PRO A 368 17.06 -11.98 -19.37
C PRO A 368 18.56 -12.28 -19.45
N ASP A 369 19.22 -11.91 -20.54
CA ASP A 369 20.62 -12.27 -20.85
C ASP A 369 21.60 -11.13 -20.52
N ALA A 370 21.19 -9.86 -20.67
CA ALA A 370 22.01 -8.66 -20.45
C ALA A 370 21.55 -7.81 -19.23
N PRO A 371 22.43 -6.92 -18.70
CA PRO A 371 22.08 -5.96 -17.64
C PRO A 371 20.84 -5.11 -17.95
N GLY A 372 20.73 -4.62 -19.20
CA GLY A 372 19.55 -3.87 -19.65
C GLY A 372 18.27 -4.70 -19.57
N ALA A 373 18.32 -6.00 -19.92
CA ALA A 373 17.17 -6.90 -19.84
C ALA A 373 16.77 -7.24 -18.41
N LEU A 374 17.73 -7.37 -17.50
CA LEU A 374 17.48 -7.55 -16.06
C LEU A 374 16.76 -6.33 -15.45
N VAL A 375 17.22 -5.13 -15.80
CA VAL A 375 16.60 -3.89 -15.32
C VAL A 375 15.24 -3.70 -15.97
N ARG A 376 15.10 -4.02 -17.27
CA ARG A 376 13.83 -3.93 -18.01
C ARG A 376 12.74 -4.78 -17.35
N VAL A 377 13.02 -6.06 -17.08
CA VAL A 377 12.02 -6.95 -16.45
C VAL A 377 11.66 -6.49 -15.03
N ALA A 378 12.61 -5.95 -14.27
CA ALA A 378 12.33 -5.43 -12.93
C ALA A 378 11.40 -4.20 -12.98
N LEU A 379 11.65 -3.24 -13.87
CA LEU A 379 10.81 -2.04 -14.01
C LEU A 379 9.42 -2.37 -14.55
N GLU A 380 9.32 -3.26 -15.53
CA GLU A 380 8.04 -3.72 -16.09
C GLU A 380 7.21 -4.48 -15.03
N ALA A 381 7.85 -5.29 -14.19
CA ALA A 381 7.18 -5.97 -13.07
C ALA A 381 6.59 -4.98 -12.06
N LEU A 382 7.29 -3.88 -11.75
CA LEU A 382 6.76 -2.82 -10.89
C LEU A 382 5.54 -2.13 -11.52
N ALA A 383 5.58 -1.83 -12.83
CA ALA A 383 4.45 -1.23 -13.53
C ALA A 383 3.22 -2.17 -13.58
N LEU A 384 3.43 -3.46 -13.84
CA LEU A 384 2.36 -4.48 -13.84
C LEU A 384 1.77 -4.68 -12.44
N ARG A 385 2.63 -4.76 -11.42
CA ARG A 385 2.19 -4.83 -10.02
C ARG A 385 1.43 -3.57 -9.61
N THR A 386 1.85 -2.40 -10.08
CA THR A 386 1.12 -1.14 -9.83
C THR A 386 -0.30 -1.23 -10.40
N ARG A 387 -0.45 -1.63 -11.66
CA ARG A 387 -1.78 -1.84 -12.26
C ARG A 387 -2.64 -2.78 -11.43
N TRP A 388 -2.07 -3.91 -11.03
CA TRP A 388 -2.75 -4.88 -10.18
C TRP A 388 -3.23 -4.26 -8.86
N VAL A 389 -2.36 -3.50 -8.17
CA VAL A 389 -2.73 -2.86 -6.90
C VAL A 389 -3.81 -1.80 -7.12
N ILE A 390 -3.67 -0.96 -8.14
CA ILE A 390 -4.63 0.11 -8.44
C ILE A 390 -6.02 -0.48 -8.70
N GLU A 391 -6.16 -1.48 -9.59
CA GLU A 391 -7.46 -2.11 -9.89
C GLU A 391 -8.12 -2.68 -8.62
N HIS A 392 -7.33 -3.28 -7.72
CA HIS A 392 -7.82 -3.82 -6.46
C HIS A 392 -8.14 -2.75 -5.40
N LEU A 393 -7.43 -1.62 -5.39
CA LEU A 393 -7.78 -0.47 -4.56
C LEU A 393 -9.11 0.15 -5.03
N GLU A 394 -9.37 0.23 -6.33
CA GLU A 394 -10.65 0.70 -6.87
C GLU A 394 -11.79 -0.23 -6.46
N GLU A 395 -11.59 -1.54 -6.52
CA GLU A 395 -12.56 -2.53 -6.06
C GLU A 395 -12.89 -2.35 -4.57
N VAL A 396 -11.86 -2.26 -3.72
CA VAL A 396 -12.04 -2.16 -2.26
C VAL A 396 -12.66 -0.83 -1.86
N THR A 397 -12.28 0.26 -2.52
CA THR A 397 -12.75 1.62 -2.16
C THR A 397 -14.04 2.02 -2.86
N GLY A 398 -14.41 1.34 -3.95
CA GLY A 398 -15.52 1.72 -4.82
C GLY A 398 -15.26 3.00 -5.61
N ARG A 399 -14.00 3.42 -5.76
CA ARG A 399 -13.62 4.70 -6.36
C ARG A 399 -12.69 4.47 -7.55
N ALA A 400 -13.00 5.11 -8.68
CA ALA A 400 -12.09 5.14 -9.81
C ALA A 400 -10.86 6.02 -9.50
N ILE A 401 -9.67 5.52 -9.80
CA ILE A 401 -8.40 6.24 -9.70
C ILE A 401 -8.07 6.75 -11.10
N ARG A 402 -7.87 8.07 -11.22
CA ARG A 402 -7.60 8.74 -12.51
C ARG A 402 -6.15 9.18 -12.66
N THR A 403 -5.53 9.49 -11.53
CA THR A 403 -4.17 10.04 -11.47
C THR A 403 -3.33 9.26 -10.48
N ILE A 404 -2.07 9.01 -10.84
CA ILE A 404 -1.08 8.36 -9.99
C ILE A 404 0.04 9.35 -9.73
N HIS A 405 0.25 9.73 -8.47
CA HIS A 405 1.40 10.53 -8.08
C HIS A 405 2.58 9.62 -7.75
N ILE A 406 3.69 9.74 -8.47
CA ILE A 406 4.93 9.07 -8.11
C ILE A 406 5.82 10.08 -7.39
N VAL A 407 6.30 9.73 -6.20
CA VAL A 407 7.18 10.56 -5.38
C VAL A 407 8.41 9.79 -4.90
N GLY A 408 9.40 10.52 -4.35
CA GLY A 408 10.64 9.93 -3.87
C GLY A 408 11.69 9.73 -4.97
N GLY A 409 12.74 8.98 -4.68
CA GLY A 409 13.90 8.83 -5.57
C GLY A 409 13.56 8.23 -6.95
N GLY A 410 12.54 7.37 -7.02
CA GLY A 410 12.17 6.70 -8.26
C GLY A 410 11.57 7.60 -9.33
N VAL A 411 11.15 8.83 -9.01
CA VAL A 411 10.69 9.81 -10.02
C VAL A 411 11.78 10.18 -11.04
N ARG A 412 13.05 9.98 -10.69
CA ARG A 412 14.18 10.18 -11.61
C ARG A 412 14.21 9.14 -12.73
N ASN A 413 13.58 7.99 -12.52
CA ASN A 413 13.44 6.95 -13.53
C ASN A 413 12.22 7.24 -14.41
N ARG A 414 12.40 8.14 -15.40
CA ARG A 414 11.36 8.52 -16.36
C ARG A 414 10.76 7.32 -17.10
N LEU A 415 11.58 6.28 -17.36
CA LEU A 415 11.12 5.05 -17.99
C LEU A 415 10.07 4.36 -17.12
N LEU A 416 10.32 4.23 -15.81
CA LEU A 416 9.35 3.67 -14.86
C LEU A 416 8.08 4.51 -14.76
N CYS A 417 8.20 5.85 -14.77
CA CYS A 417 7.02 6.74 -14.77
C CYS A 417 6.15 6.51 -16.01
N GLN A 418 6.76 6.47 -17.20
CA GLN A 418 6.04 6.22 -18.45
C GLN A 418 5.44 4.80 -18.48
N MET A 419 6.21 3.77 -18.11
CA MET A 419 5.71 2.39 -18.02
C MET A 419 4.53 2.27 -17.07
N THR A 420 4.54 3.01 -15.96
CA THR A 420 3.42 3.05 -15.01
C THR A 420 2.18 3.65 -15.66
N ALA A 421 2.32 4.77 -16.38
CA ALA A 421 1.20 5.37 -17.13
C ALA A 421 0.66 4.38 -18.18
N ASP A 422 1.54 3.80 -19.01
CA ASP A 422 1.17 2.88 -20.08
C ASP A 422 0.49 1.60 -19.55
N ALA A 423 1.06 0.98 -18.51
CA ALA A 423 0.53 -0.25 -17.93
C ALA A 423 -0.84 -0.02 -17.29
N THR A 424 -1.01 1.10 -16.59
CA THR A 424 -2.23 1.41 -15.83
C THR A 424 -3.31 2.10 -16.65
N GLY A 425 -2.96 2.67 -17.81
CA GLY A 425 -3.86 3.50 -18.60
C GLY A 425 -4.26 4.82 -17.91
N ARG A 426 -3.46 5.31 -16.95
CA ARG A 426 -3.75 6.50 -16.12
C ARG A 426 -2.69 7.58 -16.29
N SER A 427 -3.07 8.83 -16.01
CA SER A 427 -2.08 9.92 -15.96
C SER A 427 -1.18 9.75 -14.74
N VAL A 428 0.12 9.93 -14.93
CA VAL A 428 1.13 9.89 -13.88
C VAL A 428 1.70 11.29 -13.68
N LEU A 429 1.67 11.77 -12.43
CA LEU A 429 2.35 13.00 -12.01
C LEU A 429 3.59 12.62 -11.20
N ALA A 430 4.78 12.86 -11.76
CA ALA A 430 6.04 12.58 -11.11
C ALA A 430 6.57 13.82 -10.37
N GLY A 431 6.85 13.65 -9.08
CA GLY A 431 7.38 14.67 -8.19
C GLY A 431 6.43 15.02 -7.04
N PRO A 432 6.94 15.74 -6.02
CA PRO A 432 8.32 16.20 -5.90
C PRO A 432 9.30 15.06 -5.54
N ILE A 433 10.58 15.23 -5.90
CA ILE A 433 11.65 14.27 -5.55
C ILE A 433 11.78 14.16 -4.02
N GLU A 434 11.68 15.29 -3.32
CA GLU A 434 11.91 15.40 -1.87
C GLU A 434 10.62 15.28 -1.05
N ALA A 435 9.63 14.49 -1.51
CA ALA A 435 8.32 14.41 -0.87
C ALA A 435 8.35 14.03 0.60
N THR A 436 9.25 13.13 1.02
CA THR A 436 9.42 12.75 2.44
C THR A 436 9.78 13.97 3.29
N ALA A 437 10.87 14.66 2.94
CA ALA A 437 11.30 15.86 3.63
C ALA A 437 10.21 16.95 3.61
N LEU A 438 9.50 17.10 2.48
CA LEU A 438 8.41 18.08 2.35
C LEU A 438 7.24 17.79 3.27
N GLY A 439 6.79 16.54 3.40
CA GLY A 439 5.72 16.20 4.32
C GLY A 439 6.11 16.32 5.79
N ASN A 440 7.37 15.99 6.11
CA ASN A 440 7.94 16.28 7.42
C ASN A 440 7.87 17.79 7.72
N LEU A 441 8.34 18.64 6.80
CA LEU A 441 8.28 20.10 6.93
C LEU A 441 6.85 20.62 7.04
N ILE A 442 5.89 20.07 6.28
CA ILE A 442 4.46 20.42 6.39
C ILE A 442 3.95 20.18 7.81
N VAL A 443 4.25 19.02 8.41
CA VAL A 443 3.80 18.72 9.77
C VAL A 443 4.44 19.68 10.78
N GLN A 444 5.70 20.07 10.59
CA GLN A 444 6.34 21.08 11.41
C GLN A 444 5.69 22.46 11.28
N LEU A 445 5.36 22.89 10.05
CA LEU A 445 4.64 24.14 9.79
C LEU A 445 3.24 24.13 10.42
N MET A 446 2.54 22.99 10.36
CA MET A 446 1.25 22.80 11.04
C MET A 446 1.40 22.90 12.56
N ALA A 447 2.42 22.24 13.14
CA ALA A 447 2.69 22.30 14.58
C ALA A 447 3.06 23.71 15.05
N ALA A 448 3.70 24.51 14.20
CA ALA A 448 4.00 25.91 14.47
C ALA A 448 2.78 26.84 14.34
N GLY A 449 1.65 26.36 13.79
CA GLY A 449 0.49 27.18 13.43
C GLY A 449 0.73 28.10 12.23
N THR A 450 1.77 27.83 11.44
CA THR A 450 2.14 28.61 10.26
C THR A 450 1.24 28.29 9.07
N ILE A 451 0.77 27.05 8.97
CA ILE A 451 -0.31 26.60 8.08
C ILE A 451 -1.37 25.87 8.90
N ALA A 452 -2.62 25.91 8.46
CA ALA A 452 -3.78 25.43 9.20
C ALA A 452 -4.07 23.94 8.97
N SER A 453 -3.63 23.36 7.85
CA SER A 453 -4.01 21.99 7.48
C SER A 453 -3.03 21.29 6.54
N LEU A 454 -3.16 19.96 6.44
CA LEU A 454 -2.45 19.15 5.46
C LEU A 454 -2.79 19.55 4.02
N ALA A 455 -4.05 19.91 3.74
CA ALA A 455 -4.48 20.36 2.43
C ALA A 455 -3.73 21.64 2.00
N GLU A 456 -3.62 22.62 2.91
CA GLU A 456 -2.83 23.84 2.68
C GLU A 456 -1.34 23.52 2.46
N GLY A 457 -0.79 22.56 3.20
CA GLY A 457 0.58 22.08 2.99
C GLY A 457 0.79 21.45 1.60
N ARG A 458 -0.17 20.66 1.11
CA ARG A 458 -0.15 20.06 -0.24
C ARG A 458 -0.24 21.12 -1.34
N GLU A 459 -1.05 22.16 -1.14
CA GLU A 459 -1.10 23.32 -2.05
C GLU A 459 0.22 24.11 -2.06
N LEU A 460 0.83 24.31 -0.90
CA LEU A 460 2.15 24.93 -0.76
C LEU A 460 3.22 24.15 -1.55
N VAL A 461 3.22 22.82 -1.45
CA VAL A 461 4.11 21.97 -2.24
C VAL A 461 3.84 22.12 -3.74
N ALA A 462 2.57 22.07 -4.15
CA ALA A 462 2.19 22.18 -5.56
C ALA A 462 2.61 23.50 -6.20
N ARG A 463 2.60 24.61 -5.43
CA ARG A 463 3.13 25.91 -5.91
C ARG A 463 4.65 25.99 -5.89
N SER A 464 5.31 25.30 -4.96
CA SER A 464 6.76 25.43 -4.74
C SER A 464 7.62 24.49 -5.59
N PHE A 465 7.07 23.34 -6.01
CA PHE A 465 7.83 22.31 -6.71
C PHE A 465 7.11 21.87 -7.99
N PRO A 466 7.76 21.97 -9.17
CA PRO A 466 7.16 21.54 -10.42
C PRO A 466 6.96 20.02 -10.44
N LEU A 467 5.87 19.61 -11.08
CA LEU A 467 5.55 18.21 -11.36
C LEU A 467 5.72 17.94 -12.86
N GLU A 468 6.11 16.73 -13.21
CA GLU A 468 6.13 16.27 -14.58
C GLU A 468 4.96 15.32 -14.86
N GLU A 469 4.25 15.52 -15.96
CA GLU A 469 3.12 14.68 -16.35
C GLU A 469 3.51 13.67 -17.43
N PHE A 470 3.11 12.41 -17.23
CA PHE A 470 3.25 11.31 -18.17
C PHE A 470 1.86 10.79 -18.53
N LEU A 471 1.51 10.86 -19.81
CA LEU A 471 0.23 10.38 -20.31
C LEU A 471 0.38 8.94 -20.84
N PRO A 472 -0.65 8.09 -20.66
CA PRO A 472 -0.60 6.72 -21.14
C PRO A 472 -0.52 6.68 -22.67
N VAL A 473 0.39 5.87 -23.20
CA VAL A 473 0.47 5.54 -24.62
C VAL A 473 -0.16 4.16 -24.82
N ALA A 474 -1.20 4.10 -25.66
CA ALA A 474 -1.88 2.84 -25.95
C ALA A 474 -0.91 1.85 -26.62
N GLU A 475 -0.56 0.79 -25.89
CA GLU A 475 0.37 -0.24 -26.34
C GLU A 475 -0.21 -1.62 -25.96
N PRO A 476 -0.72 -2.39 -26.95
CA PRO A 476 -1.40 -3.67 -26.70
C PRO A 476 -0.57 -4.70 -25.93
N ARG A 477 0.77 -4.63 -26.01
CA ARG A 477 1.65 -5.55 -25.28
C ARG A 477 1.49 -5.48 -23.76
N TRP A 478 1.10 -4.33 -23.20
CA TRP A 478 0.85 -4.22 -21.76
C TRP A 478 -0.36 -5.05 -21.31
N GLN A 479 -1.38 -5.17 -22.15
CA GLN A 479 -2.55 -5.99 -21.84
C GLN A 479 -2.20 -7.49 -21.83
N ASP A 480 -1.44 -7.96 -22.82
CA ASP A 480 -0.93 -9.33 -22.85
C ASP A 480 -0.03 -9.63 -21.64
N ALA A 481 0.92 -8.74 -21.36
CA ALA A 481 1.83 -8.89 -20.23
C ALA A 481 1.09 -8.90 -18.89
N TYR A 482 0.02 -8.11 -18.76
CA TYR A 482 -0.82 -8.13 -17.57
C TYR A 482 -1.61 -9.43 -17.42
N GLY A 483 -2.12 -10.00 -18.52
CA GLY A 483 -2.71 -11.34 -18.51
C GLY A 483 -1.72 -12.41 -18.01
N ARG A 484 -0.48 -12.39 -18.51
CA ARG A 484 0.60 -13.28 -18.04
C ARG A 484 0.98 -13.04 -16.59
N PHE A 485 1.01 -11.78 -16.14
CA PHE A 485 1.27 -11.42 -14.75
C PHE A 485 0.19 -11.97 -13.82
N ARG A 486 -1.10 -11.81 -14.16
CA ARG A 486 -2.20 -12.36 -13.34
C ARG A 486 -2.16 -13.88 -13.28
N ALA A 487 -1.88 -14.56 -14.39
CA ALA A 487 -1.69 -16.00 -14.41
C ALA A 487 -0.52 -16.44 -13.51
N LEU A 488 0.59 -15.70 -13.50
CA LEU A 488 1.73 -15.93 -12.60
C LEU A 488 1.34 -15.81 -11.12
N LEU A 489 0.39 -14.93 -10.80
CA LEU A 489 -0.15 -14.77 -9.44
C LEU A 489 -1.23 -15.83 -9.09
N GLY A 490 -1.55 -16.75 -9.99
CA GLY A 490 -2.61 -17.74 -9.81
C GLY A 490 -4.02 -17.16 -9.96
N GLU A 491 -4.17 -16.00 -10.60
CA GLU A 491 -5.46 -15.37 -10.87
C GLU A 491 -5.97 -15.66 -12.28
N ALA A 492 -7.30 -15.67 -12.42
CA ALA A 492 -7.94 -15.74 -13.74
C ALA A 492 -7.53 -14.54 -14.61
N PRO A 493 -7.44 -14.71 -15.94
CA PRO A 493 -7.13 -13.61 -16.86
C PRO A 493 -8.14 -12.46 -16.71
N PRO A 494 -7.73 -11.21 -16.99
CA PRO A 494 -8.66 -10.09 -16.98
C PRO A 494 -9.83 -10.35 -17.93
N PRO A 495 -11.06 -9.93 -17.57
CA PRO A 495 -12.15 -9.90 -18.55
C PRO A 495 -11.67 -9.09 -19.75
N ASP A 496 -11.93 -9.62 -20.95
CA ASP A 496 -11.39 -9.11 -22.20
C ASP A 496 -11.72 -7.61 -22.34
N ALA A 497 -10.73 -6.75 -22.59
CA ALA A 497 -10.98 -5.30 -22.70
C ALA A 497 -11.82 -4.94 -23.93
N ASN A 498 -11.93 -5.85 -24.90
CA ASN A 498 -12.86 -5.77 -26.03
C ASN A 498 -14.28 -6.23 -25.68
N LEU A 499 -14.47 -6.83 -24.51
CA LEU A 499 -15.74 -6.98 -23.83
C LEU A 499 -15.83 -5.88 -22.78
N THR A 500 -15.65 -4.61 -23.18
CA THR A 500 -16.31 -3.54 -22.44
C THR A 500 -17.76 -3.94 -22.35
N ALA A 501 -18.26 -4.18 -21.14
CA ALA A 501 -19.67 -4.11 -20.88
C ALA A 501 -20.11 -2.76 -21.44
N ASP A 502 -20.73 -2.77 -22.61
CA ASP A 502 -21.41 -1.60 -23.14
C ASP A 502 -22.37 -1.18 -22.03
N ARG A 503 -22.02 -0.09 -21.37
CA ARG A 503 -22.98 0.68 -20.58
C ARG A 503 -23.97 1.21 -21.60
N ILE A 504 -24.93 0.39 -22.00
CA ILE A 504 -26.07 0.80 -22.78
C ILE A 504 -26.89 1.70 -21.86
N ALA A 505 -26.64 3.01 -21.95
CA ALA A 505 -27.59 4.01 -21.50
C ALA A 505 -28.84 3.85 -22.37
N ILE A 506 -29.84 3.12 -21.88
CA ILE A 506 -31.14 3.05 -22.55
C ILE A 506 -31.81 4.41 -22.35
N ASN A 507 -31.70 5.27 -23.36
CA ASN A 507 -32.54 6.44 -23.49
C ASN A 507 -33.96 5.93 -23.77
N THR A 508 -34.81 5.87 -22.74
CA THR A 508 -36.17 5.35 -22.87
C THR A 508 -37.07 6.37 -23.58
N GLY A 509 -36.92 6.45 -24.91
CA GLY A 509 -38.00 6.87 -25.79
C GLY A 509 -39.13 5.84 -25.72
N GLY A 510 -40.37 6.31 -25.56
CA GLY A 510 -41.52 5.56 -25.03
C GLY A 510 -41.95 4.25 -25.72
N THR A 511 -41.37 3.86 -26.85
CA THR A 511 -41.75 2.64 -27.60
C THR A 511 -41.06 1.36 -27.12
N LEU A 512 -39.81 1.44 -26.64
CA LEU A 512 -39.05 0.28 -26.15
C LEU A 512 -39.48 -0.15 -24.75
N TRP A 513 -39.77 0.82 -23.87
CA TRP A 513 -40.27 0.56 -22.52
C TRP A 513 -41.63 -0.16 -22.55
N GLN A 514 -42.55 0.27 -23.41
CA GLN A 514 -43.86 -0.38 -23.56
C GLN A 514 -43.74 -1.82 -24.08
N ARG A 515 -42.81 -2.11 -24.99
CA ARG A 515 -42.55 -3.48 -25.45
C ARG A 515 -41.95 -4.37 -24.36
N PHE A 516 -41.07 -3.82 -23.54
CA PHE A 516 -40.48 -4.53 -22.39
C PHE A 516 -41.54 -4.87 -21.34
N VAL A 517 -42.37 -3.90 -20.95
CA VAL A 517 -43.49 -4.13 -20.01
C VAL A 517 -44.48 -5.14 -20.56
N THR A 518 -44.80 -5.08 -21.86
CA THR A 518 -45.72 -6.05 -22.51
C THR A 518 -45.18 -7.48 -22.47
N LYS A 519 -43.86 -7.67 -22.68
CA LYS A 519 -43.23 -9.00 -22.58
C LYS A 519 -43.13 -9.50 -21.14
N ALA A 520 -42.90 -8.61 -20.17
CA ALA A 520 -42.87 -8.96 -18.76
C ALA A 520 -44.26 -9.41 -18.25
N ASP A 521 -45.34 -8.71 -18.65
CA ASP A 521 -46.71 -9.12 -18.34
C ASP A 521 -47.05 -10.49 -18.96
N ALA A 522 -46.55 -10.78 -20.18
CA ALA A 522 -46.79 -12.05 -20.85
C ALA A 522 -46.18 -13.27 -20.13
N ILE A 523 -45.17 -13.06 -19.26
CA ILE A 523 -44.56 -14.10 -18.42
C ILE A 523 -45.00 -14.02 -16.95
N GLY A 524 -46.04 -13.25 -16.64
CA GLY A 524 -46.60 -13.12 -15.30
C GLY A 524 -45.72 -12.33 -14.32
N ALA A 525 -44.82 -11.47 -14.81
CA ALA A 525 -43.97 -10.61 -14.00
C ALA A 525 -44.45 -9.15 -14.05
N SER A 526 -44.45 -8.46 -12.91
CA SER A 526 -44.66 -7.01 -12.86
C SER A 526 -43.33 -6.27 -12.86
N VAL A 527 -43.28 -5.16 -13.62
CA VAL A 527 -42.13 -4.26 -13.72
C VAL A 527 -42.43 -3.00 -12.92
N GLU A 528 -41.59 -2.65 -11.94
CA GLU A 528 -41.69 -1.39 -11.20
C GLU A 528 -40.46 -0.50 -11.47
N PRO A 529 -40.63 0.81 -11.72
CA PRO A 529 -39.52 1.75 -11.76
C PRO A 529 -38.96 1.95 -10.33
N ALA A 530 -37.64 1.82 -10.15
CA ALA A 530 -37.01 2.17 -8.88
C ALA A 530 -37.11 3.69 -8.64
N ALA A 531 -37.72 4.09 -7.52
CA ALA A 531 -37.86 5.49 -7.16
C ALA A 531 -36.56 6.06 -6.57
N THR A 532 -35.71 6.66 -7.41
CA THR A 532 -34.65 7.60 -6.97
C THR A 532 -34.40 8.67 -8.02
N GLU A 533 -34.32 9.94 -7.58
CA GLU A 533 -34.22 11.18 -8.39
C GLU A 533 -32.88 11.41 -9.11
N THR A 534 -32.22 10.37 -9.62
CA THR A 534 -31.05 10.52 -10.50
C THR A 534 -31.23 9.69 -11.76
N ALA A 535 -30.82 10.24 -12.91
CA ALA A 535 -31.16 9.78 -14.26
C ALA A 535 -30.52 8.42 -14.67
N ALA A 536 -30.77 7.37 -13.90
CA ALA A 536 -30.52 5.98 -14.21
C ALA A 536 -31.60 5.13 -13.50
N ALA A 537 -32.60 4.65 -14.25
CA ALA A 537 -33.66 3.82 -13.68
C ALA A 537 -33.21 2.35 -13.59
N ASN A 538 -33.09 1.82 -12.38
CA ASN A 538 -32.99 0.38 -12.15
C ASN A 538 -34.38 -0.25 -12.30
N VAL A 539 -34.45 -1.46 -12.88
CA VAL A 539 -35.71 -2.16 -13.12
C VAL A 539 -35.74 -3.45 -12.30
N ILE A 540 -36.81 -3.64 -11.52
CA ILE A 540 -37.01 -4.84 -10.70
C ILE A 540 -38.17 -5.64 -11.29
N LEU A 541 -37.96 -6.94 -11.55
CA LEU A 541 -38.97 -7.89 -11.99
C LEU A 541 -39.49 -8.70 -10.80
N ARG A 542 -40.81 -8.68 -10.55
CA ARG A 542 -41.44 -9.50 -9.51
C ARG A 542 -42.47 -10.46 -10.11
N PRO A 543 -42.45 -11.76 -9.78
CA PRO A 543 -43.50 -12.67 -10.24
C PRO A 543 -44.84 -12.38 -9.53
N ARG A 544 -45.94 -12.32 -10.29
CA ARG A 544 -47.31 -12.26 -9.75
C ARG A 544 -47.77 -13.67 -9.38
N LEU A 545 -47.55 -14.10 -8.14
CA LEU A 545 -48.26 -15.25 -7.60
C LEU A 545 -49.63 -14.78 -7.05
N PRO A 546 -50.73 -15.50 -7.31
CA PRO A 546 -52.06 -15.10 -6.85
C PRO A 546 -52.15 -15.17 -5.31
N PRO A 547 -52.91 -14.24 -4.69
CA PRO A 547 -53.08 -14.21 -3.25
C PRO A 547 -54.02 -15.34 -2.82
N VAL A 548 -53.71 -15.93 -1.65
CA VAL A 548 -54.46 -16.97 -0.95
C VAL A 548 -54.21 -18.39 -1.46
N CYS A 549 -53.28 -19.11 -0.83
CA CYS A 549 -53.34 -20.57 -0.64
C CYS A 549 -52.47 -20.94 0.58
N THR A 550 -53.11 -21.10 1.74
CA THR A 550 -52.51 -21.74 2.92
C THR A 550 -52.43 -23.24 2.68
N GLY A 551 -51.22 -23.77 2.51
CA GLY A 551 -50.91 -25.20 2.39
C GLY A 551 -49.46 -25.40 2.01
N THR A 552 -48.78 -26.40 2.58
CA THR A 552 -47.35 -26.62 2.29
C THR A 552 -47.16 -27.21 0.89
N LEU A 553 -46.05 -26.84 0.22
CA LEU A 553 -45.74 -27.25 -1.16
C LEU A 553 -45.73 -28.79 -1.35
N ALA A 554 -45.47 -29.53 -0.27
CA ALA A 554 -45.48 -30.99 -0.21
C ALA A 554 -46.86 -31.61 -0.47
N GLU A 555 -47.95 -30.92 -0.10
CA GLU A 555 -49.31 -31.42 -0.28
C GLU A 555 -49.83 -31.24 -1.72
N ARG A 556 -49.27 -30.29 -2.48
CA ARG A 556 -49.72 -29.98 -3.85
C ARG A 556 -48.93 -30.67 -4.95
N PHE A 557 -47.74 -31.17 -4.69
CA PHE A 557 -46.89 -31.84 -5.69
C PHE A 557 -46.23 -33.11 -5.13
N PRO A 558 -47.01 -34.17 -4.85
CA PRO A 558 -46.47 -35.40 -4.25
C PRO A 558 -45.38 -36.06 -5.10
N THR A 559 -45.45 -35.93 -6.43
CA THR A 559 -44.47 -36.51 -7.36
C THR A 559 -43.12 -35.78 -7.46
N VAL A 560 -43.03 -34.53 -6.97
CA VAL A 560 -41.76 -33.77 -6.90
C VAL A 560 -41.08 -34.00 -5.55
N ALA A 561 -41.85 -34.05 -4.46
CA ALA A 561 -41.32 -34.32 -3.12
C ALA A 561 -40.76 -35.75 -2.98
N GLU A 562 -41.40 -36.76 -3.58
CA GLU A 562 -40.91 -38.14 -3.55
C GLU A 562 -39.64 -38.37 -4.40
N ARG A 563 -39.38 -37.54 -5.42
CA ARG A 563 -38.18 -37.67 -6.26
C ARG A 563 -36.96 -36.92 -5.73
N CYS A 564 -37.16 -35.88 -4.91
CA CYS A 564 -36.06 -35.21 -4.20
C CYS A 564 -35.65 -35.98 -2.93
N ALA A 565 -36.54 -36.76 -2.32
CA ALA A 565 -36.24 -37.57 -1.12
C ALA A 565 -35.33 -38.80 -1.37
N GLY A 566 -35.03 -39.14 -2.62
CA GLY A 566 -34.23 -40.32 -2.96
C GLY A 566 -32.70 -40.14 -2.98
N ARG A 567 -32.16 -38.92 -2.81
CA ARG A 567 -30.71 -38.66 -2.98
C ARG A 567 -30.08 -37.63 -2.05
N VAL A 568 -30.71 -37.31 -0.93
CA VAL A 568 -30.03 -36.57 0.16
C VAL A 568 -30.17 -37.39 1.43
N GLY A 569 -29.07 -38.03 1.84
CA GLY A 569 -28.95 -38.56 3.19
C GLY A 569 -29.21 -37.42 4.19
N ALA A 570 -30.15 -37.67 5.09
CA ALA A 570 -30.61 -36.83 6.19
C ALA A 570 -29.61 -35.77 6.70
N SER A 571 -29.95 -34.49 6.50
CA SER A 571 -30.17 -33.52 7.57
C SER A 571 -30.69 -32.21 6.96
N GLU A 572 -31.75 -31.65 7.55
CA GLU A 572 -32.55 -30.51 7.10
C GLU A 572 -31.74 -29.29 6.60
N PRO A 573 -32.25 -28.59 5.57
CA PRO A 573 -32.12 -27.15 5.49
C PRO A 573 -33.50 -26.47 5.54
N THR A 574 -33.68 -25.67 6.59
CA THR A 574 -34.79 -24.72 6.78
C THR A 574 -34.69 -23.54 5.80
N ALA A 575 -35.55 -23.53 4.77
CA ALA A 575 -36.12 -22.36 4.07
C ALA A 575 -35.14 -21.26 3.50
N PRO A 576 -35.62 -20.23 2.77
CA PRO A 576 -35.43 -20.15 1.32
C PRO A 576 -34.67 -18.88 0.86
N ASP A 577 -34.03 -18.94 -0.31
CA ASP A 577 -33.81 -17.84 -1.27
C ASP A 577 -32.65 -18.23 -2.20
N VAL A 578 -32.95 -19.03 -3.23
CA VAL A 578 -32.01 -19.21 -4.34
C VAL A 578 -32.40 -18.22 -5.42
N VAL A 579 -31.72 -17.08 -5.45
CA VAL A 579 -31.73 -16.14 -6.57
C VAL A 579 -30.64 -16.60 -7.54
N ALA A 580 -31.03 -17.29 -8.61
CA ALA A 580 -30.12 -17.52 -9.73
C ALA A 580 -30.10 -16.26 -10.60
N ALA A 581 -29.04 -15.45 -10.50
CA ALA A 581 -28.78 -14.38 -11.45
C ALA A 581 -28.05 -14.97 -12.67
N VAL A 582 -28.69 -14.95 -13.84
CA VAL A 582 -28.05 -15.38 -15.09
C VAL A 582 -27.82 -14.14 -15.96
N PRO A 583 -26.58 -13.87 -16.40
CA PRO A 583 -26.31 -12.72 -17.26
C PRO A 583 -26.89 -12.96 -18.67
N LEU A 584 -27.67 -11.99 -19.16
CA LEU A 584 -28.20 -11.97 -20.52
C LEU A 584 -27.43 -10.94 -21.34
N ALA A 585 -26.90 -11.35 -22.49
CA ALA A 585 -26.29 -10.45 -23.46
C ALA A 585 -27.26 -10.25 -24.65
N VAL A 586 -27.35 -9.01 -25.15
CA VAL A 586 -28.16 -8.66 -26.32
C VAL A 586 -27.22 -8.42 -27.50
N ALA A 587 -27.34 -9.22 -28.55
CA ALA A 587 -26.56 -9.01 -29.77
C ALA A 587 -27.12 -7.82 -30.59
N GLU A 588 -26.30 -7.20 -31.45
CA GLU A 588 -26.65 -6.04 -32.28
C GLU A 588 -27.91 -6.24 -33.16
N THR A 589 -28.33 -7.48 -33.38
CA THR A 589 -29.55 -7.84 -34.13
C THR A 589 -30.82 -7.89 -33.26
N GLY A 590 -30.73 -7.58 -31.96
CA GLY A 590 -31.86 -7.53 -31.03
C GLY A 590 -32.30 -8.89 -30.46
N SER A 591 -31.45 -9.91 -30.54
CA SER A 591 -31.70 -11.23 -29.93
C SER A 591 -30.99 -11.35 -28.59
N VAL A 592 -31.67 -11.94 -27.60
CA VAL A 592 -31.13 -12.20 -26.25
C VAL A 592 -30.48 -13.59 -26.24
N VAL A 593 -29.22 -13.69 -25.80
CA VAL A 593 -28.49 -14.96 -25.68
C VAL A 593 -27.97 -15.10 -24.25
N LEU A 594 -28.10 -16.32 -23.70
CA LEU A 594 -27.55 -16.68 -22.39
C LEU A 594 -26.02 -16.68 -22.47
N ALA A 595 -25.38 -15.86 -21.64
CA ALA A 595 -23.93 -15.75 -21.60
C ALA A 595 -23.35 -16.80 -20.65
N GLU A 596 -23.35 -18.07 -21.06
CA GLU A 596 -22.39 -19.09 -20.61
C GLU A 596 -22.56 -20.41 -21.39
N THR A 597 -21.45 -21.02 -21.78
CA THR A 597 -21.38 -22.39 -22.31
C THR A 597 -21.81 -23.37 -21.21
N VAL A 598 -22.99 -23.98 -21.38
CA VAL A 598 -23.46 -25.08 -20.53
C VAL A 598 -22.52 -26.28 -20.72
N PRO A 599 -22.00 -26.93 -19.66
CA PRO A 599 -21.19 -28.14 -19.78
C PRO A 599 -21.95 -29.23 -20.57
N GLU A 600 -21.24 -29.99 -21.41
CA GLU A 600 -21.80 -30.97 -22.36
C GLU A 600 -22.75 -32.02 -21.73
N ASP A 601 -22.71 -32.22 -20.41
CA ASP A 601 -23.55 -33.19 -19.69
C ASP A 601 -25.05 -32.85 -19.64
N TYR A 602 -25.45 -31.61 -19.92
CA TYR A 602 -26.88 -31.23 -19.94
C TYR A 602 -27.61 -31.57 -21.25
N SER A 603 -26.87 -31.94 -22.29
CA SER A 603 -27.43 -32.23 -23.62
C SER A 603 -28.14 -33.60 -23.71
N ASN A 604 -27.85 -34.53 -22.79
CA ASN A 604 -28.32 -35.92 -22.87
C ASN A 604 -29.61 -36.23 -22.08
N GLN A 605 -30.29 -35.23 -21.51
CA GLN A 605 -31.54 -35.45 -20.75
C GLN A 605 -32.82 -34.97 -21.44
N GLY A 606 -32.78 -34.70 -22.74
CA GLY A 606 -34.00 -34.54 -23.54
C GLY A 606 -34.81 -33.26 -23.26
N TYR A 607 -34.14 -32.18 -22.87
CA TYR A 607 -34.78 -30.87 -22.82
C TYR A 607 -34.85 -30.25 -24.23
N ARG A 608 -36.06 -29.93 -24.70
CA ARG A 608 -36.28 -29.00 -25.81
C ARG A 608 -36.66 -27.64 -25.23
N PHE A 609 -35.84 -26.62 -25.49
CA PHE A 609 -36.19 -25.24 -25.20
C PHE A 609 -36.93 -24.67 -26.42
N CYS A 610 -38.20 -24.29 -26.25
CA CYS A 610 -38.94 -23.46 -27.19
C CYS A 610 -38.90 -22.01 -26.68
N PHE A 611 -38.54 -21.08 -27.57
CA PHE A 611 -38.25 -19.66 -27.32
C PHE A 611 -39.41 -18.86 -26.75
#